data_AF-A0A8T5P7Y0-F1
#
_entry.id   AF-A0A8T5P7Y0-F1
#
_cell.length_a   1.000
_cell.length_b   1.000
_cell.length_c   1.000
_cell.angle_alpha   90.00
_cell.angle_beta   90.00
_cell.angle_gamma   90.00
#
_symmetry.space_group_name_H-M   'P 1'
#
loop_
_entity.id
_entity.type
_entity.pdbx_description
1 polymer ?
#
loop_
_entity_poly.entity_id
_entity_poly.type
_entity_poly.pdbx_seq_one_letter_code
_entity_poly.pdbx_strand_id
1 'polypeptide(L)' 'MTKPNETKDAKFVEVKCKDCDNKQIIFVKCATKIQCLACGSTLAKPTGGKADIKGEIVEVVQ' A
#
# COMPACT_ATOMS: atom_id res chain seq x y z
N MET A 1 3.30 -20.58 -6.00
CA MET A 1 2.55 -19.30 -5.99
C MET A 1 2.95 -18.59 -4.71
N THR A 2 3.51 -17.40 -4.85
CA THR A 2 4.53 -16.79 -3.97
C THR A 2 4.12 -16.77 -2.49
N LYS A 3 4.92 -17.46 -1.66
CA LYS A 3 4.77 -17.57 -0.20
C LYS A 3 5.36 -16.32 0.51
N PRO A 4 5.50 -16.34 1.84
CA PRO A 4 4.83 -15.47 2.80
C PRO A 4 5.74 -14.31 3.25
N ASN A 5 5.18 -13.15 3.58
CA ASN A 5 5.92 -12.26 4.47
C ASN A 5 4.99 -11.74 5.57
N GLU A 6 4.97 -12.54 6.63
CA GLU A 6 4.72 -12.07 7.98
C GLU A 6 5.88 -11.15 8.37
N THR A 7 5.90 -9.93 7.82
CA THR A 7 6.65 -8.84 8.43
C THR A 7 5.88 -8.50 9.70
N LYS A 8 6.31 -9.10 10.81
CA LYS A 8 5.98 -8.57 12.13
C LYS A 8 6.42 -7.09 12.11
N ASP A 9 5.51 -6.22 12.53
CA ASP A 9 5.76 -4.82 12.88
C ASP A 9 5.78 -3.74 11.78
N ALA A 10 5.92 -4.05 10.49
CA ALA A 10 5.84 -3.00 9.45
C ALA A 10 4.42 -2.42 9.35
N LYS A 11 4.25 -1.21 9.88
CA LYS A 11 2.98 -0.47 9.91
C LYS A 11 2.78 0.35 8.65
N PHE A 12 3.86 0.89 8.10
CA PHE A 12 3.83 1.80 6.97
C PHE A 12 4.64 1.24 5.80
N VAL A 13 4.15 1.47 4.59
CA VAL A 13 4.84 1.09 3.37
C VAL A 13 4.75 2.25 2.39
N GLU A 14 5.87 2.57 1.75
CA GLU A 14 5.91 3.53 0.67
C GLU A 14 5.49 2.83 -0.63
N VAL A 15 4.40 3.33 -1.19
CA VAL A 15 3.81 2.83 -2.43
C VAL A 15 3.91 3.90 -3.49
N LYS A 16 4.47 3.53 -4.63
CA LYS A 16 4.56 4.36 -5.82
C LYS A 16 3.43 4.04 -6.77
N CYS A 17 2.76 5.10 -7.21
CA CYS A 17 1.70 5.02 -8.21
C CYS A 17 2.31 4.80 -9.59
N LYS A 18 1.85 3.78 -10.31
CA LYS A 18 2.31 3.49 -11.69
C LYS A 18 1.78 4.48 -12.72
N ASP A 19 0.67 5.16 -12.41
CA ASP A 19 0.02 6.10 -13.33
C ASP A 19 0.62 7.51 -13.31
N CYS A 20 1.10 7.98 -12.16
CA CYS A 20 1.52 9.37 -11.97
C CYS A 20 2.89 9.53 -11.29
N ASP A 21 3.61 8.43 -11.05
CA ASP A 21 4.90 8.37 -10.36
C ASP A 21 4.88 8.84 -8.90
N ASN A 22 3.72 9.29 -8.39
CA ASN A 22 3.57 9.82 -7.04
C ASN A 22 3.84 8.73 -6.00
N LYS A 23 4.69 9.05 -5.02
CA LYS A 23 5.02 8.18 -3.89
C LYS A 23 4.14 8.55 -2.71
N GLN A 24 3.59 7.55 -2.06
CA GLN A 24 2.71 7.74 -0.92
C GLN A 24 2.96 6.68 0.13
N ILE A 25 3.15 7.14 1.36
CA ILE A 25 3.26 6.26 2.52
C ILE A 25 1.84 5.87 2.94
N ILE A 26 1.56 4.58 2.94
CA ILE A 26 0.25 4.02 3.31
C ILE A 26 0.37 3.02 4.44
N PHE A 27 -0.71 2.87 5.20
CA PHE A 27 -0.76 1.91 6.29
C PHE A 27 -1.24 0.54 5.79
N VAL A 28 -0.51 -0.52 6.13
CA VAL A 28 -0.77 -1.88 5.60
C VAL A 28 -2.10 -2.46 6.09
N LYS A 29 -2.66 -1.95 7.19
CA LYS A 29 -4.00 -2.32 7.69
C LYS A 29 -4.96 -1.15 7.59
N CYS A 30 -5.06 -0.52 6.41
CA CYS A 30 -6.05 0.54 6.21
C CYS A 30 -7.48 -0.01 6.33
N ALA A 31 -8.34 0.72 7.05
CA ALA A 31 -9.77 0.42 7.18
C ALA A 31 -10.60 1.01 6.02
N THR A 32 -10.01 1.92 5.24
CA THR A 32 -10.62 2.62 4.12
C THR A 32 -9.78 2.43 2.85
N LYS A 33 -10.40 2.64 1.68
CA LYS A 33 -9.70 2.63 0.39
C LYS A 33 -8.76 3.82 0.34
N ILE A 34 -7.49 3.59 -0.01
CA ILE A 34 -6.52 4.66 -0.20
C ILE A 34 -6.39 4.97 -1.67
N GLN A 35 -6.64 6.24 -2.00
CA GLN A 35 -6.49 6.78 -3.34
C GLN A 35 -5.22 7.63 -3.41
N CYS A 36 -4.57 7.62 -4.56
CA CYS A 36 -3.44 8.46 -4.85
C CYS A 36 -3.87 9.93 -4.77
N LEU A 37 -3.15 10.74 -3.99
CA LEU A 37 -3.45 12.18 -3.87
C LEU A 37 -3.13 12.97 -5.14
N ALA A 38 -2.32 12.42 -6.06
CA ALA A 38 -1.96 13.09 -7.31
C ALA A 38 -2.96 12.81 -8.44
N CYS A 39 -3.42 11.57 -8.61
CA CYS A 39 -4.31 11.17 -9.73
C CYS A 39 -5.68 10.61 -9.32
N GLY A 40 -5.88 10.27 -8.05
CA GLY A 40 -7.12 9.62 -7.57
C GLY A 40 -7.20 8.10 -7.80
N SER A 41 -6.20 7.47 -8.42
CA SER A 41 -6.16 6.01 -8.61
C SER A 41 -6.17 5.25 -7.28
N THR A 42 -6.81 4.07 -7.25
CA THR A 42 -6.85 3.25 -6.03
C THR A 42 -5.49 2.58 -5.79
N LEU A 43 -4.77 3.01 -4.75
CA LEU A 43 -3.47 2.45 -4.35
C LEU A 43 -3.61 1.24 -3.43
N ALA A 44 -4.59 1.29 -2.51
CA ALA A 44 -4.87 0.17 -1.62
C ALA A 44 -6.37 -0.01 -1.34
N LYS A 45 -6.80 -1.26 -1.18
CA LYS A 45 -8.16 -1.64 -0.79
C LYS A 45 -8.17 -2.35 0.57
N PRO A 46 -9.08 -1.98 1.49
CA PRO A 46 -9.25 -2.68 2.75
C PRO A 46 -9.94 -4.03 2.47
N THR A 47 -9.44 -5.11 3.06
CA THR A 47 -10.00 -6.47 2.93
C THR A 47 -10.41 -7.07 4.28
N GLY A 48 -10.49 -6.24 5.34
CA GLY A 48 -10.81 -6.66 6.71
C GLY A 48 -9.60 -7.12 7.55
N GLY A 49 -8.44 -7.32 6.92
CA GLY A 49 -7.19 -7.64 7.58
C GLY A 49 -6.04 -6.77 7.05
N LYS A 50 -5.09 -7.39 6.34
CA LYS A 50 -4.06 -6.66 5.60
C LYS A 50 -4.66 -6.11 4.31
N ALA A 51 -4.55 -4.81 4.12
CA ALA A 51 -5.02 -4.16 2.92
C ALA A 51 -4.29 -4.69 1.67
N ASP A 52 -5.04 -4.79 0.59
CA ASP A 52 -4.57 -5.20 -0.73
C ASP A 52 -3.96 -3.99 -1.43
N ILE A 53 -2.64 -3.97 -1.56
CA ILE A 53 -1.89 -2.88 -2.18
C ILE A 53 -1.76 -3.19 -3.67
N LYS A 54 -2.34 -2.33 -4.51
CA LYS A 54 -2.28 -2.44 -5.98
C LYS A 54 -1.17 -1.63 -6.62
N GLY A 55 -0.59 -0.69 -5.87
CA GLY A 55 0.57 0.08 -6.32
C GLY A 55 1.87 -0.70 -6.18
N GLU A 56 2.97 -0.10 -6.65
CA GLU A 56 4.30 -0.69 -6.51
C GLU A 56 4.87 -0.34 -5.14
N ILE A 57 5.20 -1.33 -4.32
CA ILE A 57 5.83 -1.09 -3.01
C ILE A 57 7.31 -0.81 -3.27
N VAL A 58 7.73 0.42 -2.99
CA VAL A 58 9.13 0.85 -3.17
C VAL A 58 9.93 0.56 -1.91
N GLU A 59 9.36 0.88 -0.75
CA GLU A 59 10.04 0.74 0.53
C GLU A 59 9.05 0.36 1.64
N VAL A 60 9.57 -0.33 2.67
CA VAL A 60 8.81 -0.65 3.88
C VAL A 60 9.36 0.23 5.00
N VAL A 61 8.50 1.08 5.57
CA VAL A 61 8.88 2.04 6.61
C VAL A 61 8.48 1.43 7.96
N GLN A 62 9.46 1.12 8.81
CA GLN A 62 9.23 0.54 10.14
C GLN A 62 8.65 1.57 11.12
#